data_AF-A0A3D2VAH8-F1
#
_entry.id   AF-A0A3D2VAH8-F1
#
_cell.length_a   1.000
_cell.length_b   1.000
_cell.length_c   1.000
_cell.angle_alpha   90.00
_cell.angle_beta   90.00
_cell.angle_gamma   90.00
#
_symmetry.space_group_name_H-M   'P 1'
#
loop_
_entity.id
_entity.type
_entity.pdbx_description
1 polymer ?
#
loop_
_entity_poly.entity_id
_entity_poly.type
_entity_poly.pdbx_seq_one_letter_code
_entity_poly.pdbx_strand_id
1 'polypeptide(L)' 'SVETLCAALLYMMSYYSHSQDPQLASEIARHLAWLKDAARSQGCKGLDETAGRLLALHWKNGEAVH' A
#
# COMPACT_ATOMS: atom_id res chain seq x y z
N SER A 1 -14.00 -2.48 5.87
CA SER A 1 -14.31 -1.33 5.01
C SER A 1 -13.02 -0.79 4.40
N VAL A 2 -13.07 0.27 3.58
CA VAL A 2 -11.85 0.95 3.09
C VAL A 2 -11.02 1.49 4.25
N GLU A 3 -11.65 2.01 5.31
CA GLU A 3 -10.92 2.48 6.50
C GLU A 3 -10.16 1.33 7.20
N THR A 4 -10.77 0.15 7.31
CA THR A 4 -10.10 -1.04 7.87
C THR A 4 -8.85 -1.40 7.07
N LEU A 5 -8.94 -1.35 5.74
CA LEU A 5 -7.79 -1.64 4.88
C LEU A 5 -6.70 -0.58 5.01
N CYS A 6 -7.06 0.70 5.06
CA CYS A 6 -6.11 1.79 5.30
C CYS A 6 -5.40 1.62 6.65
N ALA A 7 -6.13 1.30 7.72
CA ALA A 7 -5.55 1.05 9.03
C ALA A 7 -4.61 -0.17 9.03
N ALA A 8 -5.01 -1.27 8.39
CA ALA A 8 -4.17 -2.45 8.24
C ALA A 8 -2.89 -2.16 7.43
N LEU A 9 -3.01 -1.40 6.33
CA LEU A 9 -1.87 -0.97 5.52
C LEU A 9 -0.90 -0.10 6.32
N LEU A 10 -1.40 0.87 7.08
CA LEU A 10 -0.56 1.71 7.95
C LEU A 10 0.19 0.87 9.00
N TYR A 11 -0.49 -0.10 9.61
CA TYR A 11 0.14 -1.04 10.54
C TYR A 11 1.23 -1.89 9.86
N MET A 12 0.93 -2.50 8.71
CA MET A 12 1.88 -3.32 7.96
C MET A 12 3.11 -2.52 7.52
N MET A 13 2.93 -1.30 7.01
CA MET A 13 4.02 -0.41 6.63
C MET A 13 4.89 -0.01 7.84
N SER A 14 4.26 0.28 8.99
CA SER A 14 4.99 0.56 10.24
C SER A 14 5.72 -0.66 10.79
N TYR A 15 5.18 -1.86 10.59
CA TYR A 15 5.83 -3.09 11.04
C TYR A 15 7.00 -3.47 10.12
N TYR A 16 6.87 -3.24 8.81
CA TYR A 16 7.93 -3.50 7.84
C TYR A 16 9.23 -2.75 8.17
N SER A 17 9.15 -1.51 8.68
CA SER A 17 10.36 -0.77 9.07
C SER A 17 11.19 -1.46 10.16
N HIS A 18 10.58 -2.38 10.91
CA HIS A 18 11.24 -3.15 11.96
C HIS A 18 11.67 -4.53 11.49
N SER A 19 10.86 -5.21 10.67
CA SER A 19 11.13 -6.58 10.23
C SER A 19 11.99 -6.67 8.97
N GLN A 20 11.88 -5.69 8.07
CA GLN A 20 12.45 -5.71 6.72
C GLN A 20 12.09 -6.99 5.93
N ASP A 21 10.93 -7.60 6.23
CA ASP A 21 10.48 -8.84 5.61
C ASP A 21 10.02 -8.62 4.16
N PRO A 22 10.70 -9.19 3.14
CA PRO A 22 10.34 -9.02 1.73
C PRO A 22 8.94 -9.56 1.38
N GLN A 23 8.44 -10.56 2.11
CA GLN A 23 7.08 -11.08 1.91
C GLN A 23 6.05 -10.04 2.33
N LEU A 24 6.29 -9.38 3.47
CA LEU A 24 5.44 -8.29 3.94
C LEU A 24 5.46 -7.11 2.97
N ALA A 25 6.62 -6.76 2.40
CA ALA A 25 6.71 -5.72 1.36
C ALA A 25 5.86 -6.06 0.13
N SER A 26 5.90 -7.31 -0.32
CA SER A 26 5.10 -7.80 -1.45
C SER A 26 3.61 -7.75 -1.14
N GLU A 27 3.22 -8.10 0.09
CA GLU A 27 1.83 -8.01 0.54
C GLU A 27 1.34 -6.56 0.61
N ILE A 28 2.13 -5.64 1.14
CA ILE A 28 1.81 -4.21 1.16
C ILE A 28 1.59 -3.68 -0.26
N ALA A 29 2.49 -4.01 -1.19
CA ALA A 29 2.36 -3.63 -2.60
C ALA A 29 1.06 -4.15 -3.22
N ARG A 30 0.73 -5.43 -2.98
CA ARG A 30 -0.52 -6.04 -3.48
C ARG A 30 -1.77 -5.32 -2.96
N HIS A 31 -1.79 -5.01 -1.67
CA HIS A 31 -2.92 -4.33 -1.04
C HIS A 31 -3.05 -2.87 -1.49
N LEU A 32 -1.94 -2.16 -1.71
CA LEU A 32 -1.96 -0.81 -2.29
C LEU A 32 -2.45 -0.81 -3.74
N ALA A 33 -2.09 -1.82 -4.55
CA ALA A 33 -2.58 -1.93 -5.92
C ALA A 33 -4.10 -2.11 -5.95
N TRP A 34 -4.61 -3.00 -5.10
CA TRP A 34 -6.05 -3.18 -4.93
C TRP A 34 -6.74 -1.89 -4.46
N LEU A 35 -6.17 -1.20 -3.46
CA LEU A 35 -6.73 0.04 -2.91
C LEU A 35 -6.82 1.14 -3.96
N LYS A 36 -5.80 1.26 -4.81
CA LYS A 36 -5.75 2.19 -5.94
C LYS A 36 -6.89 1.94 -6.93
N ASP A 37 -7.06 0.68 -7.36
CA ASP A 37 -8.10 0.31 -8.33
C ASP A 37 -9.52 0.47 -7.74
N ALA A 38 -9.69 0.13 -6.47
CA ALA A 38 -10.95 0.33 -5.74
C ALA A 38 -11.28 1.82 -5.59
N ALA A 39 -10.31 2.65 -5.21
CA ALA A 39 -10.46 4.09 -5.10
C ALA A 39 -10.83 4.76 -6.43
N ARG A 40 -10.19 4.32 -7.52
CA ARG A 40 -10.51 4.78 -8.87
C ARG A 40 -11.94 4.46 -9.27
N SER A 41 -12.37 3.23 -9.02
CA SER A 41 -13.73 2.77 -9.33
C SER A 41 -14.81 3.53 -8.55
N GLN A 42 -14.46 4.01 -7.35
CA GLN A 42 -15.34 4.80 -6.48
C GLN A 42 -15.21 6.32 -6.70
N GLY A 43 -14.33 6.79 -7.59
CA GLY A 43 -14.09 8.22 -7.82
C GLY A 43 -13.33 8.94 -6.69
N CYS A 44 -12.75 8.20 -5.74
CA CYS A 44 -11.98 8.73 -4.62
C CYS A 44 -10.56 9.13 -5.06
N LYS A 45 -10.43 10.27 -5.77
CA LYS A 45 -9.15 10.73 -6.36
C LYS A 45 -7.98 10.78 -5.37
N GLY A 46 -8.20 11.32 -4.17
CA GLY A 46 -7.13 11.43 -3.17
C GLY A 46 -6.57 10.08 -2.75
N LEU A 47 -7.40 9.04 -2.73
CA LEU A 47 -7.00 7.68 -2.34
C LEU A 47 -6.30 6.95 -3.51
N ASP A 48 -6.77 7.11 -4.75
CA ASP A 48 -6.07 6.61 -5.96
C ASP A 48 -4.66 7.22 -6.05
N GLU A 49 -4.54 8.54 -5.91
CA GLU A 49 -3.25 9.24 -5.95
C GLU A 49 -2.33 8.82 -4.81
N THR A 50 -2.84 8.70 -3.58
CA THR A 50 -2.03 8.30 -2.42
C THR A 50 -1.52 6.87 -2.56
N ALA A 51 -2.40 5.92 -2.90
CA ALA A 51 -2.00 4.52 -3.10
C ALA A 51 -1.02 4.39 -4.27
N GLY A 52 -1.25 5.13 -5.36
CA GLY A 52 -0.35 5.20 -6.50
C GLY A 52 1.04 5.75 -6.16
N ARG A 53 1.14 6.81 -5.37
CA ARG A 53 2.42 7.38 -4.91
C ARG A 53 3.17 6.41 -4.00
N LEU A 54 2.47 5.77 -3.05
CA LEU A 54 3.07 4.78 -2.15
C LEU A 54 3.65 3.60 -2.94
N LEU A 55 2.93 3.09 -3.94
CA LEU A 55 3.44 2.04 -4.84
C LEU A 55 4.65 2.47 -5.64
N ALA A 56 4.63 3.67 -6.22
CA ALA A 56 5.68 4.14 -7.10
C ALA A 56 6.99 4.45 -6.36
N LEU A 57 6.89 4.92 -5.12
CA LEU A 57 8.03 5.42 -4.35
C LEU A 57 8.59 4.40 -3.37
N HIS A 58 7.75 3.58 -2.75
CA HIS A 58 8.15 2.78 -1.58
C HIS A 58 7.93 1.27 -1.75
N TRP A 59 7.04 0.83 -2.64
CA TRP A 59 6.57 -0.57 -2.67
C TRP A 59 6.52 -1.15 -4.09
N LYS A 60 7.50 -0.83 -4.93
CA LYS A 60 7.52 -1.23 -6.34
C LYS A 60 7.87 -2.72 -6.45
N ASN A 61 6.97 -3.56 -6.97
CA ASN A 61 7.23 -4.97 -7.29
C ASN A 61 7.90 -5.82 -6.17
N GLY A 62 7.52 -5.63 -4.90
CA GLY A 62 8.11 -6.38 -3.79
C GLY A 62 9.55 -5.98 -3.43
N GLU A 63 10.13 -5.02 -4.15
CA GLU A 63 11.35 -4.33 -3.77
C GLU A 63 10.94 -3.11 -2.93
N ALA A 64 10.90 -3.30 -1.61
CA ALA A 64 10.81 -2.17 -0.70
C ALA A 64 12.10 -1.36 -0.82
N VAL A 65 11.96 -0.11 -1.25
CA VAL A 65 13.09 0.81 -1.38
C VAL A 65 13.42 1.35 0.02
N HIS A 66 14.70 1.22 0.40
CA HIS A 66 15.29 1.67 1.67
C HIS A 66 14.95 3.13 2.01
#